data_AF-A0A8J3UMR0-F1
#
_entry.id   AF-A0A8J3UMR0-F1
#
_cell.length_a   1.000
_cell.length_b   1.000
_cell.length_c   1.000
_cell.angle_alpha   90.00
_cell.angle_beta   90.00
_cell.angle_gamma   90.00
#
_symmetry.space_group_name_H-M   'P 1'
#
loop_
_entity.id
_entity.type
_entity.pdbx_description
1 polymer ?
#
loop_
_entity_poly.entity_id
_entity_poly.type
_entity_poly.pdbx_seq_one_letter_code
_entity_poly.pdbx_strand_id
1 'polypeptide(L)'
;MPPSTTNTLEVPGARLHYEVRGHGPALLMIPGSNGDAELFDAVADLLAGRHTVISYDRRGFSRSTLDGPQPAGWSETHADDARRLLEAVAGGPSQVFGSSAGAVVGLALMSRSPDLVTRLIAHEPPLAEVLPDAADWRRFFANVYDTYLRDGTAPAMRSFMAGIGADSLERPAGIGLELMGRLSGNLDHFLRHEVRQAPGHRPDLVALDAQRARIVPAGGRDSRRRFPYRPAAVLAARWGRQVVDFPGDHTGYWSRPGEFAAVLADVLAAPTAESGREDADTADG
;
A
#
# COMPACT_ATOMS: atom_id res chain seq x y z
N MET A 1 0.16 -19.48 14.99
CA MET A 1 -0.48 -18.32 14.33
C MET A 1 -1.77 -18.04 15.08
N PRO A 2 -2.09 -16.79 15.41
CA PRO A 2 -3.40 -16.42 15.94
C PRO A 2 -4.50 -16.87 14.96
N PRO A 3 -5.69 -17.25 15.45
CA PRO A 3 -6.79 -17.61 14.56
C PRO A 3 -7.15 -16.40 13.68
N SER A 4 -7.23 -16.61 12.37
CA SER A 4 -7.77 -15.64 11.42
C SER A 4 -9.21 -16.03 11.05
N THR A 5 -10.03 -15.01 10.78
CA THR A 5 -11.33 -15.22 10.11
C THR A 5 -11.21 -14.76 8.68
N THR A 6 -11.49 -15.67 7.74
CA THR A 6 -11.48 -15.40 6.31
C THR A 6 -12.91 -15.21 5.82
N ASN A 7 -13.15 -14.17 5.05
CA ASN A 7 -14.48 -13.87 4.53
C ASN A 7 -14.39 -13.12 3.19
N THR A 8 -15.55 -12.86 2.58
CA THR A 8 -15.66 -12.09 1.34
C THR A 8 -16.59 -10.91 1.50
N LEU A 9 -16.29 -9.81 0.81
CA LEU A 9 -17.13 -8.62 0.73
C LEU A 9 -17.52 -8.35 -0.72
N GLU A 10 -18.82 -8.31 -1.00
CA GLU A 10 -19.35 -7.87 -2.29
C GLU A 10 -19.24 -6.35 -2.41
N VAL A 11 -18.65 -5.88 -3.50
CA VAL A 11 -18.49 -4.46 -3.85
C VAL A 11 -18.91 -4.25 -5.31
N PRO A 12 -19.16 -3.02 -5.77
CA PRO A 12 -19.55 -2.77 -7.16
C PRO A 12 -18.50 -3.34 -8.15
N GLY A 13 -18.92 -4.36 -8.90
CA GLY A 13 -18.13 -4.99 -9.95
C GLY A 13 -17.00 -5.90 -9.45
N ALA A 14 -16.97 -6.29 -8.17
CA ALA A 14 -15.99 -7.22 -7.64
C ALA A 14 -16.44 -7.91 -6.34
N ARG A 15 -15.79 -9.02 -6.02
CA ARG A 15 -15.84 -9.65 -4.70
C ARG A 15 -14.44 -9.64 -4.10
N LEU A 16 -14.31 -9.06 -2.90
CA LEU A 16 -13.04 -8.93 -2.20
C LEU A 16 -12.87 -10.06 -1.17
N HIS A 17 -11.80 -10.83 -1.29
CA HIS A 17 -11.33 -11.75 -0.27
C HIS A 17 -10.56 -10.97 0.81
N TYR A 18 -10.93 -11.14 2.07
CA TYR A 18 -10.24 -10.51 3.18
C TYR A 18 -10.11 -11.43 4.39
N GLU A 19 -9.14 -11.11 5.22
CA GLU A 19 -8.79 -11.83 6.43
C GLU A 19 -8.70 -10.86 7.60
N VAL A 20 -9.21 -11.29 8.76
CA VAL A 20 -9.18 -10.52 10.01
C VAL A 20 -8.46 -11.32 11.08
N ARG A 21 -7.49 -10.70 11.75
CA ARG A 21 -6.69 -11.30 12.83
C ARG A 21 -6.65 -10.36 14.03
N GLY A 22 -6.64 -10.94 15.23
CA GLY A 22 -6.34 -10.20 16.45
C GLY A 22 -7.51 -9.39 17.02
N HIS A 23 -7.17 -8.43 17.88
CA HIS A 23 -8.12 -7.58 18.59
C HIS A 23 -7.51 -6.21 18.90
N GLY A 24 -8.34 -5.20 19.15
CA GLY A 24 -7.91 -3.83 19.46
C GLY A 24 -8.20 -2.87 18.30
N PRO A 25 -7.52 -1.72 18.24
CA PRO A 25 -7.69 -0.74 17.16
C PRO A 25 -7.53 -1.39 15.78
N ALA A 26 -8.39 -1.01 14.84
CA ALA A 26 -8.38 -1.57 13.50
C ALA A 26 -7.20 -1.04 12.67
N LEU A 27 -6.50 -1.96 12.00
CA LEU A 27 -5.42 -1.68 11.06
C LEU A 27 -5.74 -2.34 9.72
N LEU A 28 -6.01 -1.55 8.69
CA LEU A 28 -6.13 -2.05 7.32
C LEU A 28 -4.76 -2.08 6.64
N MET A 29 -4.36 -3.25 6.14
CA MET A 29 -3.15 -3.45 5.35
C MET A 29 -3.51 -3.62 3.87
N ILE A 30 -3.02 -2.71 3.02
CA ILE A 30 -3.31 -2.66 1.58
C ILE A 30 -2.10 -3.12 0.77
N PRO A 31 -2.17 -4.27 0.08
CA PRO A 31 -1.05 -4.76 -0.74
C PRO A 31 -0.73 -3.84 -1.92
N GLY A 32 0.51 -3.97 -2.40
CA GLY A 32 0.94 -3.33 -3.65
C GLY A 32 0.40 -4.04 -4.89
N SER A 33 1.06 -3.85 -6.03
CA SER A 33 0.66 -4.49 -7.29
C SER A 33 0.95 -6.00 -7.38
N ASN A 34 1.47 -6.61 -6.31
CA ASN A 34 1.38 -8.06 -6.13
C ASN A 34 -0.06 -8.50 -5.79
N GLY A 35 -0.86 -7.60 -5.21
CA GLY A 35 -2.28 -7.74 -4.93
C GLY A 35 -2.69 -8.80 -3.90
N ASP A 36 -1.75 -9.51 -3.29
CA ASP A 36 -2.02 -10.66 -2.43
C ASP A 36 -1.76 -10.33 -0.96
N ALA A 37 -2.78 -10.50 -0.12
CA ALA A 37 -2.71 -10.21 1.30
C ALA A 37 -1.82 -11.18 2.09
N GLU A 38 -1.61 -12.41 1.61
CA GLU A 38 -0.82 -13.44 2.32
C GLU A 38 0.62 -12.97 2.53
N LEU A 39 1.12 -12.04 1.71
CA LEU A 39 2.46 -11.46 1.87
C LEU A 39 2.61 -10.63 3.15
N PHE A 40 1.52 -10.23 3.78
CA PHE A 40 1.51 -9.53 5.05
C PHE A 40 1.31 -10.43 6.25
N ASP A 41 1.01 -11.73 6.07
CA ASP A 41 0.60 -12.61 7.16
C ASP A 41 1.59 -12.64 8.33
N ALA A 42 2.89 -12.71 8.04
CA ALA A 42 3.92 -12.71 9.07
C ALA A 42 3.93 -11.41 9.90
N VAL A 43 3.69 -10.25 9.28
CA VAL A 43 3.58 -8.96 9.99
C VAL A 43 2.23 -8.86 10.71
N ALA A 44 1.13 -9.28 10.08
CA ALA A 44 -0.21 -9.26 10.64
C ALA A 44 -0.29 -10.12 11.92
N ASP A 45 0.31 -11.31 11.91
CA ASP A 45 0.39 -12.21 13.06
C ASP A 45 1.12 -11.58 14.25
N LEU A 46 2.21 -10.85 13.99
CA LEU A 46 2.98 -10.15 15.02
C LEU A 46 2.23 -8.95 15.61
N LEU A 47 1.33 -8.34 14.85
CA LEU A 47 0.53 -7.19 15.29
C LEU A 47 -0.84 -7.58 15.88
N ALA A 48 -1.32 -8.80 15.63
CA ALA A 48 -2.63 -9.29 16.05
C ALA A 48 -2.86 -9.29 17.57
N GLY A 49 -1.80 -9.31 18.37
CA GLY A 49 -1.91 -9.19 19.84
C GLY A 49 -2.30 -7.79 20.33
N ARG A 50 -2.28 -6.77 19.44
CA ARG A 50 -2.54 -5.36 19.80
C ARG A 50 -3.52 -4.67 18.84
N HIS A 51 -3.70 -5.19 17.65
CA HIS A 51 -4.56 -4.62 16.61
C HIS A 51 -5.52 -5.67 16.06
N THR A 52 -6.69 -5.19 15.62
CA THR A 52 -7.55 -5.94 14.69
C THR A 52 -7.00 -5.69 13.29
N VAL A 53 -6.16 -6.61 12.79
CA VAL A 53 -5.51 -6.47 11.48
C VAL A 53 -6.44 -7.01 10.41
N ILE A 54 -6.76 -6.15 9.44
CA ILE A 54 -7.58 -6.45 8.26
C ILE A 54 -6.67 -6.41 7.05
N SER A 55 -6.54 -7.51 6.32
CA SER A 55 -5.79 -7.60 5.06
C SER A 55 -6.68 -8.18 3.98
N TYR A 56 -6.51 -7.74 2.73
CA TYR A 56 -7.38 -8.18 1.64
C TYR A 56 -6.63 -8.28 0.31
N ASP A 57 -7.06 -9.23 -0.52
CA ASP A 57 -6.60 -9.31 -1.89
C ASP A 57 -7.29 -8.18 -2.67
N ARG A 58 -6.52 -7.38 -3.41
CA ARG A 58 -7.08 -6.27 -4.19
C ARG A 58 -7.99 -6.80 -5.29
N ARG A 59 -9.01 -6.03 -5.69
CA ARG A 59 -9.93 -6.43 -6.79
C ARG A 59 -9.16 -6.91 -8.02
N GLY A 60 -9.52 -8.07 -8.55
CA GLY A 60 -8.86 -8.67 -9.72
C GLY A 60 -7.53 -9.38 -9.44
N PHE A 61 -7.07 -9.43 -8.20
CA PHE A 61 -5.87 -10.15 -7.78
C PHE A 61 -6.22 -11.38 -6.93
N SER A 62 -5.42 -12.43 -7.09
CA SER A 62 -5.45 -13.63 -6.24
C SER A 62 -6.86 -14.19 -6.03
N ARG A 63 -7.40 -14.12 -4.81
CA ARG A 63 -8.70 -14.69 -4.42
C ARG A 63 -9.86 -13.70 -4.62
N SER A 64 -9.56 -12.42 -4.91
CA SER A 64 -10.55 -11.38 -5.21
C SER A 64 -10.88 -11.34 -6.70
N THR A 65 -12.16 -11.47 -7.04
CA THR A 65 -12.63 -11.57 -8.43
C THR A 65 -13.25 -10.28 -8.94
N LEU A 66 -13.20 -10.08 -10.25
CA LEU A 66 -13.97 -9.03 -10.94
C LEU A 66 -15.24 -9.60 -11.54
N ASP A 67 -16.32 -8.84 -11.43
CA ASP A 67 -17.60 -9.12 -12.08
C ASP A 67 -17.75 -8.16 -13.27
N GLY A 68 -16.95 -8.41 -14.32
CA GLY A 68 -16.89 -7.59 -15.53
C GLY A 68 -15.52 -6.94 -15.77
N PRO A 69 -15.43 -5.92 -16.64
CA PRO A 69 -14.18 -5.22 -16.90
C PRO A 69 -13.72 -4.42 -15.68
N GLN A 70 -12.41 -4.17 -15.58
CA GLN A 70 -11.89 -3.19 -14.62
C GLN A 70 -12.55 -1.81 -14.88
N PRO A 71 -13.12 -1.16 -13.86
CA PRO A 71 -13.76 0.14 -14.03
C PRO A 71 -12.72 1.25 -14.30
N ALA A 72 -13.21 2.36 -14.86
CA ALA A 72 -12.41 3.59 -14.97
C ALA A 72 -12.19 4.22 -13.59
N GLY A 73 -11.11 5.00 -13.44
CA GLY A 73 -10.78 5.64 -12.15
C GLY A 73 -10.24 4.64 -11.14
N TRP A 74 -9.05 4.10 -11.42
CA TRP A 74 -8.41 3.06 -10.60
C TRP A 74 -8.22 3.49 -9.14
N SER A 75 -7.71 4.69 -8.89
CA SER A 75 -7.48 5.20 -7.53
C SER A 75 -8.77 5.31 -6.72
N GLU A 76 -9.81 5.88 -7.32
CA GLU A 76 -11.11 6.12 -6.71
C GLU A 76 -11.79 4.79 -6.39
N THR A 77 -11.77 3.88 -7.36
CA THR A 77 -12.34 2.54 -7.25
C THR A 77 -11.69 1.73 -6.13
N HIS A 78 -10.35 1.72 -6.06
CA HIS A 78 -9.63 0.99 -5.03
C HIS A 78 -9.74 1.67 -3.65
N ALA A 79 -9.84 3.01 -3.60
CA ALA A 79 -10.11 3.72 -2.35
C ALA A 79 -11.53 3.43 -1.83
N ASP A 80 -12.53 3.35 -2.73
CA ASP A 80 -13.90 3.01 -2.37
C ASP A 80 -14.02 1.56 -1.84
N ASP A 81 -13.21 0.63 -2.33
CA ASP A 81 -13.10 -0.72 -1.75
C ASP A 81 -12.54 -0.70 -0.33
N ALA A 82 -11.41 -0.01 -0.14
CA ALA A 82 -10.79 0.11 1.17
C ALA A 82 -11.76 0.76 2.16
N ARG A 83 -12.49 1.80 1.74
CA ARG A 83 -13.56 2.45 2.50
C ARG A 83 -14.64 1.44 2.91
N ARG A 84 -15.17 0.66 1.95
CA ARG A 84 -16.22 -0.34 2.20
C ARG A 84 -15.75 -1.46 3.15
N LEU A 85 -14.49 -1.88 3.05
CA LEU A 85 -13.91 -2.84 3.99
C LEU A 85 -13.84 -2.26 5.40
N LEU A 86 -13.39 -1.01 5.56
CA LEU A 86 -13.38 -0.35 6.88
C LEU A 86 -14.79 -0.23 7.46
N GLU A 87 -15.76 0.22 6.66
CA GLU A 87 -17.16 0.36 7.11
C GLU A 87 -17.79 -0.98 7.52
N ALA A 88 -17.51 -2.04 6.75
CA ALA A 88 -18.08 -3.36 7.01
C ALA A 88 -17.42 -4.11 8.17
N VAL A 89 -16.13 -3.89 8.41
CA VAL A 89 -15.32 -4.75 9.29
C VAL A 89 -14.74 -4.02 10.50
N ALA A 90 -14.28 -2.79 10.34
CA ALA A 90 -13.52 -2.09 11.38
C ALA A 90 -14.41 -1.42 12.45
N GLY A 91 -15.67 -1.11 12.13
CA GLY A 91 -16.63 -0.51 13.06
C GLY A 91 -16.32 0.94 13.46
N GLY A 92 -15.35 1.60 12.83
CA GLY A 92 -14.99 2.99 13.08
C GLY A 92 -13.70 3.45 12.37
N PRO A 93 -13.25 4.70 12.62
CA PRO A 93 -12.00 5.24 12.07
C PRO A 93 -10.81 4.35 12.39
N SER A 94 -9.97 4.08 11.39
CA SER A 94 -8.95 3.04 11.44
C SER A 94 -7.57 3.54 11.04
N GLN A 95 -6.54 2.81 11.45
CA GLN A 95 -5.18 3.00 10.94
C GLN A 95 -5.05 2.25 9.60
N VAL A 96 -4.24 2.79 8.69
CA VAL A 96 -4.03 2.21 7.36
C VAL A 96 -2.54 2.11 7.10
N PHE A 97 -2.09 0.92 6.71
CA PHE A 97 -0.79 0.71 6.11
C PHE A 97 -0.98 0.36 4.63
N GLY A 98 -0.38 1.12 3.73
CA GLY A 98 -0.35 0.81 2.31
C GLY A 98 1.08 0.66 1.84
N SER A 99 1.37 -0.37 1.05
CA SER A 99 2.65 -0.55 0.39
C SER A 99 2.52 -0.38 -1.12
N SER A 100 3.43 0.37 -1.76
CA SER A 100 3.46 0.52 -3.22
C SER A 100 2.14 1.08 -3.76
N ALA A 101 1.54 0.43 -4.77
CA ALA A 101 0.19 0.76 -5.24
C ALA A 101 -0.86 0.81 -4.13
N GLY A 102 -0.72 0.03 -3.04
CA GLY A 102 -1.56 0.12 -1.86
C GLY A 102 -1.38 1.41 -1.07
N ALA A 103 -0.18 2.01 -1.08
CA ALA A 103 0.05 3.35 -0.51
C ALA A 103 -0.64 4.44 -1.33
N VAL A 104 -0.71 4.30 -2.67
CA VAL A 104 -1.49 5.20 -3.53
C VAL A 104 -2.98 5.12 -3.19
N VAL A 105 -3.49 3.90 -3.00
CA VAL A 105 -4.88 3.67 -2.56
C VAL A 105 -5.13 4.29 -1.19
N GLY A 106 -4.21 4.11 -0.23
CA GLY A 106 -4.32 4.72 1.09
C GLY A 106 -4.34 6.25 1.05
N LEU A 107 -3.53 6.87 0.19
CA LEU A 107 -3.54 8.33 -0.03
C LEU A 107 -4.87 8.79 -0.64
N ALA A 108 -5.38 8.08 -1.66
CA ALA A 108 -6.68 8.38 -2.25
C ALA A 108 -7.82 8.21 -1.23
N LEU A 109 -7.77 7.20 -0.36
CA LEU A 109 -8.71 6.99 0.74
C LEU A 109 -8.65 8.16 1.74
N MET A 110 -7.45 8.57 2.15
CA MET A 110 -7.27 9.71 3.07
C MET A 110 -7.83 11.01 2.49
N SER A 111 -7.65 11.27 1.19
CA SER A 111 -8.21 12.46 0.53
C SER A 111 -9.75 12.43 0.46
N ARG A 112 -10.33 11.26 0.20
CA ARG A 112 -11.78 11.10 -0.08
C ARG A 112 -12.62 10.80 1.16
N SER A 113 -12.02 10.20 2.18
CA SER A 113 -12.70 9.76 3.40
C SER A 113 -11.80 9.99 4.62
N PRO A 114 -11.36 11.23 4.87
CA PRO A 114 -10.44 11.56 5.97
C PRO A 114 -10.97 11.20 7.36
N ASP A 115 -12.29 11.13 7.51
CA ASP A 115 -12.95 10.79 8.78
C ASP A 115 -12.79 9.31 9.16
N LEU A 116 -12.51 8.44 8.17
CA LEU A 116 -12.32 7.00 8.39
C LEU A 116 -10.86 6.61 8.63
N VAL A 117 -9.90 7.52 8.47
CA VAL A 117 -8.48 7.21 8.58
C VAL A 117 -7.84 8.02 9.71
N THR A 118 -7.51 7.36 10.83
CA THR A 118 -6.84 7.99 11.97
C THR A 118 -5.36 8.21 11.72
N ARG A 119 -4.73 7.30 10.96
CA ARG A 119 -3.32 7.38 10.53
C ARG A 119 -3.11 6.59 9.25
N LEU A 120 -2.35 7.15 8.32
CA LEU A 120 -1.91 6.46 7.11
C LEU A 120 -0.39 6.32 7.11
N ILE A 121 0.12 5.10 7.01
CA ILE A 121 1.52 4.81 6.69
C ILE A 121 1.60 4.53 5.19
N ALA A 122 2.13 5.48 4.43
CA ALA A 122 2.28 5.39 2.98
C ALA A 122 3.69 4.91 2.64
N HIS A 123 3.86 3.59 2.55
CA HIS A 123 5.15 2.95 2.30
C HIS A 123 5.44 2.85 0.80
N GLU A 124 6.40 3.66 0.33
CA GLU A 124 6.89 3.71 -1.06
C GLU A 124 5.80 3.83 -2.14
N PRO A 125 4.91 4.86 -2.10
CA PRO A 125 3.89 5.06 -3.11
C PRO A 125 4.55 5.40 -4.46
N PRO A 126 4.31 4.64 -5.56
CA PRO A 126 4.95 4.86 -6.86
C PRO A 126 4.41 6.09 -7.63
N LEU A 127 4.07 7.20 -6.96
CA LEU A 127 3.48 8.41 -7.55
C LEU A 127 4.46 9.17 -8.44
N ALA A 128 4.63 8.75 -9.69
CA ALA A 128 5.55 9.40 -10.62
C ALA A 128 5.21 10.88 -10.82
N GLU A 129 3.92 11.24 -10.80
CA GLU A 129 3.45 12.61 -11.07
C GLU A 129 3.84 13.64 -10.01
N VAL A 130 4.32 13.24 -8.82
CA VAL A 130 4.87 14.19 -7.83
C VAL A 130 6.37 14.43 -8.02
N LEU A 131 7.03 13.68 -8.91
CA LEU A 131 8.47 13.81 -9.14
C LEU A 131 8.77 14.90 -10.21
N PRO A 132 9.93 15.57 -10.12
CA PRO A 132 10.33 16.56 -11.14
C PRO A 132 10.54 15.95 -12.53
N ASP A 133 10.89 14.66 -12.60
CA ASP A 133 11.10 13.85 -13.80
C ASP A 133 9.86 13.01 -14.19
N ALA A 134 8.65 13.45 -13.79
CA ALA A 134 7.39 12.73 -14.05
C ALA A 134 7.18 12.33 -15.52
N ALA A 135 7.59 13.17 -16.47
CA ALA A 135 7.47 12.89 -17.90
C ALA A 135 8.30 11.67 -18.34
N ASP A 136 9.49 11.49 -17.76
CA ASP A 136 10.37 10.36 -18.07
C ASP A 136 9.80 9.07 -17.48
N TRP A 137 9.25 9.12 -16.26
CA TRP A 137 8.56 7.99 -15.65
C TRP A 137 7.29 7.58 -16.40
N ARG A 138 6.48 8.55 -16.85
CA ARG A 138 5.33 8.26 -17.71
C ARG A 138 5.74 7.53 -18.98
N ARG A 139 6.79 7.99 -19.65
CA ARG A 139 7.33 7.33 -20.85
C ARG A 139 7.87 5.93 -20.52
N PHE A 140 8.55 5.77 -19.39
CA PHE A 140 9.03 4.46 -18.93
C PHE A 140 7.89 3.46 -18.74
N PHE A 141 6.85 3.80 -17.97
CA PHE A 141 5.72 2.89 -17.73
C PHE A 141 4.90 2.62 -19.00
N ALA A 142 4.80 3.59 -19.91
CA ALA A 142 4.23 3.35 -21.24
C ALA A 142 5.05 2.31 -22.02
N ASN A 143 6.39 2.44 -22.04
CA ASN A 143 7.26 1.48 -22.71
C ASN A 143 7.19 0.07 -22.10
N VAL A 144 7.06 -0.04 -20.77
CA VAL A 144 6.84 -1.33 -20.09
C VAL A 144 5.52 -1.96 -20.55
N TYR A 145 4.45 -1.17 -20.64
CA TYR A 145 3.16 -1.62 -21.13
C TYR A 145 3.20 -2.04 -22.59
N ASP A 146 3.86 -1.28 -23.45
CA ASP A 146 4.01 -1.62 -24.86
C ASP A 146 4.84 -2.90 -25.04
N THR A 147 5.86 -3.09 -24.21
CA THR A 147 6.64 -4.34 -24.15
C THR A 147 5.74 -5.51 -23.73
N TYR A 148 4.83 -5.31 -22.78
CA TYR A 148 3.87 -6.33 -22.37
C TYR A 148 2.94 -6.73 -23.53
N LEU A 149 2.39 -5.74 -24.25
CA LEU A 149 1.52 -6.01 -25.40
C LEU A 149 2.25 -6.74 -26.54
N ARG A 150 3.53 -6.42 -26.76
CA ARG A 150 4.32 -6.98 -27.86
C ARG A 150 4.95 -8.34 -27.53
N ASP A 151 5.56 -8.45 -26.35
CA ASP A 151 6.49 -9.53 -25.98
C ASP A 151 6.02 -10.35 -24.77
N GLY A 152 4.90 -9.96 -24.15
CA GLY A 152 4.30 -10.65 -23.00
C GLY A 152 4.91 -10.32 -21.64
N THR A 153 4.45 -11.04 -20.61
CA THR A 153 4.71 -10.75 -19.19
C THR A 153 6.19 -10.77 -18.81
N ALA A 154 6.94 -11.80 -19.21
CA ALA A 154 8.31 -11.97 -18.73
C ALA A 154 9.27 -10.86 -19.23
N PRO A 155 9.30 -10.49 -20.52
CA PRO A 155 10.10 -9.36 -21.00
C PRO A 155 9.70 -8.02 -20.35
N ALA A 156 8.40 -7.76 -20.22
CA ALA A 156 7.90 -6.54 -19.60
C ALA A 156 8.32 -6.44 -18.12
N MET A 157 8.21 -7.53 -17.35
CA MET A 157 8.65 -7.56 -15.96
C MET A 157 10.16 -7.35 -15.82
N ARG A 158 10.99 -7.92 -16.71
CA ARG A 158 12.44 -7.64 -16.70
C ARG A 158 12.73 -6.15 -16.91
N SER A 159 12.08 -5.53 -17.90
CA SER A 159 12.19 -4.09 -18.17
C SER A 159 11.73 -3.25 -16.98
N PHE A 160 10.58 -3.60 -16.39
CA PHE A 160 10.03 -2.97 -15.21
C PHE A 160 11.01 -2.98 -14.03
N MET A 161 11.49 -4.17 -13.63
CA MET A 161 12.39 -4.33 -12.47
C MET A 161 13.68 -3.55 -12.64
N ALA A 162 14.32 -3.68 -13.80
CA ALA A 162 15.54 -2.94 -14.11
C ALA A 162 15.32 -1.42 -14.02
N GLY A 163 14.20 -0.91 -14.56
CA GLY A 163 13.94 0.52 -14.60
C GLY A 163 13.53 1.14 -13.25
N ILE A 164 12.87 0.38 -12.37
CA ILE A 164 12.57 0.87 -11.00
C ILE A 164 13.76 0.73 -10.04
N GLY A 165 14.87 0.15 -10.50
CA GLY A 165 16.09 -0.05 -9.71
C GLY A 165 16.01 -1.25 -8.76
N ALA A 166 15.18 -2.25 -9.07
CA ALA A 166 15.08 -3.47 -8.30
C ALA A 166 15.96 -4.57 -8.92
N ASP A 167 16.81 -5.19 -8.10
CA ASP A 167 17.84 -6.13 -8.56
C ASP A 167 17.24 -7.45 -9.09
N SER A 168 16.11 -7.88 -8.53
CA SER A 168 15.32 -9.01 -9.03
C SER A 168 13.90 -8.97 -8.47
N LEU A 169 12.98 -9.77 -9.01
CA LEU A 169 11.79 -10.16 -8.26
C LEU A 169 12.27 -11.03 -7.10
N GLU A 170 12.57 -10.39 -5.96
CA GLU A 170 12.89 -11.13 -4.75
C GLU A 170 11.74 -12.10 -4.49
N ARG A 171 12.09 -13.38 -4.46
CA ARG A 171 11.14 -14.41 -4.09
C ARG A 171 11.25 -14.55 -2.58
N PRO A 172 10.14 -14.40 -1.84
CA PRO A 172 10.14 -14.64 -0.41
C PRO A 172 10.53 -16.10 -0.18
N ALA A 173 11.49 -16.31 0.72
CA ALA A 173 11.87 -17.65 1.10
C ALA A 173 10.68 -18.34 1.79
N GLY A 174 10.44 -19.61 1.46
CA GLY A 174 9.43 -20.41 2.14
C GLY A 174 7.98 -20.19 1.71
N ILE A 175 7.72 -19.49 0.59
CA ILE A 175 6.34 -19.43 0.08
C ILE A 175 5.88 -20.76 -0.52
N GLY A 176 4.62 -21.10 -0.24
CA GLY A 176 3.97 -22.29 -0.80
C GLY A 176 3.75 -22.18 -2.32
N LEU A 177 3.59 -23.33 -2.97
CA LEU A 177 3.31 -23.41 -4.41
C LEU A 177 2.02 -22.67 -4.80
N GLU A 178 1.02 -22.66 -3.90
CA GLU A 178 -0.25 -21.98 -4.14
C GLU A 178 -0.08 -20.47 -4.26
N LEU A 179 0.51 -19.82 -3.25
CA LEU A 179 0.83 -18.40 -3.27
C LEU A 179 1.70 -18.07 -4.49
N MET A 180 2.70 -18.89 -4.81
CA MET A 180 3.53 -18.68 -5.99
C MET A 180 2.73 -18.70 -7.30
N GLY A 181 1.73 -19.59 -7.40
CA GLY A 181 0.79 -19.63 -8.53
C GLY A 181 -0.03 -18.35 -8.64
N ARG A 182 -0.60 -17.88 -7.52
CA ARG A 182 -1.39 -16.63 -7.48
C ARG A 182 -0.56 -15.41 -7.85
N LEU A 183 0.62 -15.25 -7.24
CA LEU A 183 1.54 -14.16 -7.56
C LEU A 183 1.94 -14.15 -9.05
N SER A 184 2.12 -15.32 -9.66
CA SER A 184 2.44 -15.41 -11.09
C SER A 184 1.27 -14.94 -11.97
N GLY A 185 0.04 -15.31 -11.62
CA GLY A 185 -1.17 -14.83 -12.32
C GLY A 185 -1.38 -13.32 -12.17
N ASN A 186 -1.08 -12.77 -11.00
CA ASN A 186 -1.20 -11.35 -10.68
C ASN A 186 -0.29 -10.46 -11.54
N LEU A 187 0.83 -10.98 -12.06
CA LEU A 187 1.72 -10.22 -12.94
C LEU A 187 1.04 -9.81 -14.25
N ASP A 188 0.23 -10.68 -14.86
CA ASP A 188 -0.52 -10.32 -16.06
C ASP A 188 -1.52 -9.20 -15.74
N HIS A 189 -2.26 -9.35 -14.64
CA HIS A 189 -3.24 -8.35 -14.21
C HIS A 189 -2.60 -6.98 -13.97
N PHE A 190 -1.49 -6.95 -13.22
CA PHE A 190 -0.70 -5.76 -12.97
C PHE A 190 -0.25 -5.08 -14.27
N LEU A 191 0.38 -5.81 -15.18
CA LEU A 191 0.87 -5.24 -16.44
C LEU A 191 -0.27 -4.76 -17.32
N ARG A 192 -1.37 -5.51 -17.40
CA ARG A 192 -2.51 -5.17 -18.23
C ARG A 192 -3.23 -3.93 -17.74
N HIS A 193 -3.37 -3.77 -16.42
CA HIS A 193 -4.27 -2.77 -15.83
C HIS A 193 -3.56 -1.70 -15.02
N GLU A 194 -2.54 -2.01 -14.24
CA GLU A 194 -2.05 -1.09 -13.21
C GLU A 194 -0.72 -0.41 -13.52
N VAL A 195 0.12 -1.02 -14.36
CA VAL A 195 1.51 -0.56 -14.58
C VAL A 195 1.62 0.90 -15.02
N ARG A 196 0.58 1.45 -15.66
CA ARG A 196 0.46 2.87 -16.01
C ARG A 196 -0.41 3.67 -15.03
N GLN A 197 -1.43 3.05 -14.44
CA GLN A 197 -2.46 3.75 -13.67
C GLN A 197 -1.97 4.16 -12.28
N ALA A 198 -1.34 3.23 -11.54
CA ALA A 198 -0.82 3.52 -10.22
C ALA A 198 0.24 4.65 -10.25
N PRO A 199 1.27 4.59 -11.10
CA PRO A 199 2.26 5.67 -11.15
C PRO A 199 1.78 6.95 -11.83
N GLY A 200 0.83 6.84 -12.77
CA GLY A 200 0.20 7.98 -13.42
C GLY A 200 -0.86 8.69 -12.58
N HIS A 201 -1.18 8.18 -11.39
CA HIS A 201 -2.15 8.82 -10.50
C HIS A 201 -1.62 10.16 -10.00
N ARG A 202 -2.49 11.17 -10.06
CA ARG A 202 -2.24 12.52 -9.52
C ARG A 202 -2.99 12.67 -8.20
N PRO A 203 -2.29 12.68 -7.05
CA PRO A 203 -2.96 12.83 -5.77
C PRO A 203 -3.52 14.24 -5.61
N ASP A 204 -4.64 14.37 -4.91
CA ASP A 204 -5.15 15.66 -4.45
C ASP A 204 -4.26 16.19 -3.31
N LEU A 205 -3.23 16.95 -3.67
CA LEU A 205 -2.28 17.49 -2.71
C LEU A 205 -2.90 18.49 -1.74
N VAL A 206 -3.98 19.20 -2.13
CA VAL A 206 -4.66 20.15 -1.23
C VAL A 206 -5.37 19.38 -0.12
N ALA A 207 -6.11 18.34 -0.48
CA ALA A 207 -6.75 17.46 0.49
C ALA A 207 -5.72 16.75 1.38
N LEU A 208 -4.62 16.25 0.82
CA LEU A 208 -3.58 15.58 1.60
C LEU A 208 -2.83 16.55 2.53
N ASP A 209 -2.59 17.79 2.10
CA ASP A 209 -1.98 18.80 2.96
C ASP A 209 -2.84 19.07 4.20
N ALA A 210 -4.16 19.10 4.06
CA ALA A 210 -5.07 19.23 5.20
C ALA A 210 -4.97 18.05 6.19
N GLN A 211 -4.48 16.89 5.75
CA GLN A 211 -4.33 15.68 6.55
C GLN A 211 -2.88 15.31 6.89
N ARG A 212 -1.91 16.17 6.58
CA ARG A 212 -0.47 15.89 6.66
C ARG A 212 0.03 15.42 8.04
N ALA A 213 -0.65 15.80 9.13
CA ALA A 213 -0.33 15.36 10.49
C ALA A 213 -0.58 13.86 10.71
N ARG A 214 -1.54 13.29 9.97
CA ARG A 214 -1.98 11.88 10.06
C ARG A 214 -1.31 10.96 9.04
N ILE A 215 -0.57 11.53 8.07
CA ILE A 215 0.12 10.77 7.02
C ILE A 215 1.60 10.61 7.37
N VAL A 216 2.09 9.38 7.38
CA VAL A 216 3.49 9.02 7.60
C VAL A 216 4.09 8.55 6.26
N PRO A 217 4.91 9.38 5.59
CA PRO A 217 5.72 8.93 4.48
C PRO A 217 6.72 7.88 4.97
N ALA A 218 6.74 6.71 4.34
CA ALA A 218 7.59 5.60 4.76
C ALA A 218 8.29 4.96 3.56
N GLY A 219 9.42 4.29 3.82
CA GLY A 219 10.09 3.48 2.81
C GLY A 219 11.16 2.57 3.38
N GLY A 220 11.60 1.59 2.60
CA GLY A 220 12.66 0.67 2.96
C GLY A 220 14.01 1.37 2.98
N ARG A 221 14.78 1.19 4.05
CA ARG A 221 16.11 1.80 4.21
C ARG A 221 17.08 1.42 3.08
N ASP A 222 16.90 0.25 2.48
CA ASP A 222 17.74 -0.26 1.39
C ASP A 222 17.23 0.20 -0.01
N SER A 223 16.06 0.82 -0.08
CA SER A 223 15.40 1.33 -1.29
C SER A 223 15.59 2.83 -1.54
N ARG A 224 16.33 3.56 -0.69
CA ARG A 224 16.40 5.05 -0.75
C ARG A 224 16.76 5.65 -2.11
N ARG A 225 17.47 4.90 -2.96
CA ARG A 225 17.87 5.32 -4.31
C ARG A 225 16.98 4.78 -5.43
N ARG A 226 16.00 3.92 -5.10
CA ARG A 226 15.09 3.27 -6.05
C ARG A 226 13.86 4.12 -6.27
N PHE A 227 13.19 3.90 -7.40
CA PHE A 227 12.03 4.70 -7.79
C PHE A 227 10.92 4.77 -6.72
N PRO A 228 10.43 3.66 -6.14
CA PRO A 228 9.26 3.69 -5.26
C PRO A 228 9.46 4.52 -3.98
N TYR A 229 10.70 4.68 -3.51
CA TYR A 229 11.02 5.51 -2.34
C TYR A 229 10.90 7.02 -2.64
N ARG A 230 11.26 7.44 -3.86
CA ARG A 230 11.42 8.86 -4.20
C ARG A 230 10.15 9.70 -3.97
N PRO A 231 8.94 9.23 -4.33
CA PRO A 231 7.73 10.02 -4.07
C PRO A 231 7.44 10.20 -2.58
N ALA A 232 7.71 9.20 -1.72
CA ALA A 232 7.59 9.35 -0.26
C ALA A 232 8.51 10.48 0.24
N ALA A 233 9.74 10.56 -0.27
CA ALA A 233 10.68 11.62 0.09
C ALA A 233 10.21 13.02 -0.35
N VAL A 234 9.62 13.14 -1.54
CA VAL A 234 9.04 14.41 -2.02
C VAL A 234 7.86 14.85 -1.15
N LEU A 235 6.95 13.92 -0.82
CA LEU A 235 5.82 14.21 0.07
C LEU A 235 6.28 14.57 1.49
N ALA A 236 7.29 13.87 2.01
CA ALA A 236 7.88 14.18 3.31
C ALA A 236 8.46 15.59 3.34
N ALA A 237 9.25 15.97 2.32
CA ALA A 237 9.79 17.31 2.18
C ALA A 237 8.69 18.38 2.10
N ARG A 238 7.61 18.13 1.33
CA ARG A 238 6.44 19.03 1.24
C ARG A 238 5.82 19.30 2.60
N TRP A 239 5.78 18.29 3.48
CA TRP A 239 5.19 18.40 4.80
C TRP A 239 6.18 18.78 5.90
N GLY A 240 7.45 19.06 5.56
CA GLY A 240 8.49 19.37 6.55
C GLY A 240 8.82 18.18 7.47
N ARG A 241 8.67 16.95 6.96
CA ARG A 241 8.89 15.70 7.70
C ARG A 241 10.02 14.89 7.07
N GLN A 242 10.49 13.89 7.81
CA GLN A 242 11.39 12.85 7.30
C GLN A 242 10.57 11.62 6.89
N VAL A 243 11.10 10.85 5.95
CA VAL A 243 10.59 9.51 5.65
C VAL A 243 10.93 8.61 6.83
N VAL A 244 9.96 7.81 7.29
CA VAL A 244 10.23 6.76 8.27
C VAL A 244 10.83 5.56 7.55
N ASP A 245 12.06 5.21 7.91
CA ASP A 245 12.76 4.08 7.30
C ASP A 245 12.35 2.76 7.95
N PHE A 246 11.86 1.84 7.13
CA PHE A 246 11.56 0.47 7.48
C PHE A 246 12.74 -0.46 7.16
N PRO A 247 12.88 -1.59 7.87
CA PRO A 247 13.93 -2.57 7.60
C PRO A 247 13.78 -3.24 6.23
N GLY A 248 14.89 -3.39 5.52
CA GLY A 248 14.91 -3.99 4.18
C GLY A 248 14.65 -2.97 3.07
N ASP A 249 14.21 -3.49 1.93
CA ASP A 249 13.89 -2.71 0.74
C ASP A 249 12.36 -2.52 0.59
N HIS A 250 11.88 -2.37 -0.65
CA HIS A 250 10.46 -2.23 -0.97
C HIS A 250 9.59 -3.33 -0.37
N THR A 251 10.17 -4.50 -0.12
CA THR A 251 9.47 -5.70 0.32
C THR A 251 9.75 -6.07 1.77
N GLY A 252 10.35 -5.18 2.58
CA GLY A 252 10.75 -5.44 3.97
C GLY A 252 9.75 -6.20 4.85
N TYR A 253 8.45 -5.99 4.62
CA TYR A 253 7.35 -6.65 5.32
C TYR A 253 7.34 -8.18 5.20
N TRP A 254 7.93 -8.77 4.15
CA TRP A 254 8.03 -10.24 4.04
C TRP A 254 9.43 -10.81 4.24
N SER A 255 10.47 -10.00 4.04
CA SER A 255 11.86 -10.44 4.03
C SER A 255 12.46 -10.30 5.41
N ARG A 256 11.92 -9.37 6.21
CA ARG A 256 12.30 -9.08 7.59
C ARG A 256 11.06 -8.79 8.45
N PRO A 257 10.05 -9.68 8.47
CA PRO A 257 8.74 -9.39 9.07
C PRO A 257 8.82 -9.01 10.55
N GLY A 258 9.74 -9.59 11.32
CA GLY A 258 9.95 -9.25 12.73
C GLY A 258 10.43 -7.81 12.94
N GLU A 259 11.51 -7.41 12.26
CA GLU A 259 12.02 -6.04 12.33
C GLU A 259 10.97 -5.04 11.78
N PHE A 260 10.31 -5.41 10.67
CA PHE A 260 9.30 -4.57 10.04
C PHE A 260 8.09 -4.33 10.94
N ALA A 261 7.56 -5.39 11.56
CA ALA A 261 6.43 -5.30 12.48
C ALA A 261 6.77 -4.47 13.72
N ALA A 262 8.00 -4.53 14.23
CA ALA A 262 8.44 -3.70 15.35
C ALA A 262 8.37 -2.20 15.00
N VAL A 263 8.96 -1.80 13.86
CA VAL A 263 8.87 -0.40 13.40
C VAL A 263 7.43 0.02 13.12
N LEU A 264 6.62 -0.87 12.51
CA LEU A 264 5.21 -0.57 12.26
C LEU A 264 4.44 -0.34 13.57
N ALA A 265 4.66 -1.19 14.59
CA ALA A 265 4.02 -1.04 15.90
C ALA A 265 4.38 0.30 16.56
N ASP A 266 5.66 0.71 16.52
CA ASP A 266 6.11 1.98 17.08
C ASP A 266 5.44 3.18 16.38
N VAL A 267 5.35 3.15 15.05
CA VAL A 267 4.71 4.20 14.25
C VAL A 267 3.21 4.28 14.51
N LEU A 268 2.54 3.13 14.69
CA LEU A 268 1.12 3.06 15.00
C LEU A 268 0.80 3.58 16.41
N ALA A 269 1.69 3.34 17.37
CA ALA A 269 1.53 3.79 18.76
C ALA A 269 1.93 5.27 18.97
N ALA A 270 2.73 5.85 18.07
CA ALA A 270 3.16 7.24 18.19
C ALA A 270 1.96 8.21 18.18
N PRO A 271 2.01 9.33 18.93
CA PRO A 271 1.02 10.39 18.84
C PRO A 271 0.99 11.01 17.43
N THR A 272 -0.15 11.60 17.04
CA THR A 272 -0.19 12.40 15.81
C THR A 272 0.50 13.73 16.08
N ALA A 273 1.03 14.38 15.04
CA ALA A 273 1.78 15.64 15.22
C ALA A 273 0.92 16.79 15.81
N GLU A 274 -0.41 16.64 15.81
CA GLU A 274 -1.36 17.60 16.37
C GLU A 274 -1.72 17.31 17.83
N SER A 275 -1.78 16.04 18.26
CA SER A 275 -2.11 15.70 19.65
C SER A 275 -1.04 16.11 20.67
N GLY A 276 0.22 16.29 20.23
CA GLY A 276 1.31 16.75 21.09
C GLY A 276 1.37 18.26 21.33
N ARG A 277 0.47 19.07 20.71
CA ARG A 277 0.39 20.52 20.95
C ARG A 277 -0.63 20.89 22.03
N GLU A 278 -1.69 20.12 22.23
CA GLU A 278 -2.69 20.38 23.27
C GLU A 278 -2.16 20.07 24.68
N ASP A 279 -1.27 19.09 24.82
CA ASP A 279 -0.64 18.75 26.11
C ASP A 279 0.44 19.77 26.55
N ALA A 280 0.92 20.62 25.63
CA ALA A 280 1.91 21.66 25.94
C ALA A 280 1.26 22.98 26.40
N ASP A 281 -0.02 23.19 26.10
CA ASP A 281 -0.75 24.44 26.39
C ASP A 281 -1.57 24.36 27.70
N THR A 282 -1.57 23.21 28.36
CA THR A 282 -2.24 22.99 29.67
C THR A 282 -1.27 22.96 30.86
N ALA A 283 0.02 23.19 30.62
CA ALA A 283 1.06 23.20 31.66
C ALA A 283 1.48 24.61 32.13
N ASP A 284 0.85 25.68 31.63
CA ASP A 284 1.16 27.08 32.01
C ASP A 284 -0.11 27.90 32.31
N GLY A 285 -1.06 27.31 33.05
CA GLY A 285 -2.30 27.94 33.51
C GLY A 285 -2.53 27.81 35.00
#